data_AF-A0A4Q2YF84-F1
#
_entry.id   AF-A0A4Q2YF84-F1
#
_cell.length_a   1.000
_cell.length_b   1.000
_cell.length_c   1.000
_cell.angle_alpha   90.00
_cell.angle_beta   90.00
_cell.angle_gamma   90.00
#
_symmetry.space_group_name_H-M   'P 1'
#
loop_
_entity.id
_entity.type
_entity.pdbx_description
1 polymer ?
#
loop_
_entity_poly.entity_id
_entity_poly.type
_entity_poly.pdbx_seq_one_letter_code
_entity_poly.pdbx_strand_id
1 'polypeptide(L)' 'VNAGVPGVRILEDGWTVITEDHKPSAHFEHTVLVTAGEPEILTNRPRIAEPEMLGLPAW' A
#
# COMPACT_ATOMS: atom_id res chain seq x y z
N VAL A 1 3.97 4.02 6.53
CA VAL A 1 4.22 5.21 7.35
C VAL A 1 3.20 5.23 8.46
N ASN A 2 3.67 5.23 9.70
CA ASN A 2 2.81 5.28 10.87
C ASN A 2 2.62 6.75 11.27
N ALA A 3 1.41 7.12 11.70
CA ALA A 3 1.16 8.46 12.26
C ALA A 3 1.78 8.66 13.65
N GLY A 4 2.24 7.57 14.29
CA GLY A 4 2.85 7.59 15.61
C GLY A 4 4.14 6.77 15.67
N VAL A 5 4.18 5.76 16.53
CA VAL A 5 5.42 5.01 16.84
C VAL A 5 5.76 3.97 15.76
N PRO A 6 7.04 3.56 15.61
CA PRO A 6 7.45 2.52 14.66
C PRO A 6 7.09 1.10 15.10
N GLY A 7 6.80 0.87 16.39
CA GLY A 7 6.47 -0.45 16.94
C GLY A 7 5.21 -1.06 16.34
N VAL A 8 5.20 -2.39 16.21
CA VAL A 8 4.07 -3.17 15.67
C VAL A 8 3.80 -4.43 16.49
N ARG A 9 2.59 -4.97 16.36
CA ARG A 9 2.18 -6.26 16.93
C ARG A 9 1.49 -7.11 15.87
N ILE A 10 1.76 -8.42 15.88
CA ILE A 10 1.03 -9.42 15.09
C ILE A 10 -0.09 -9.95 15.99
N LEU A 11 -1.32 -9.94 15.51
CA LEU A 11 -2.48 -10.43 16.26
C LEU A 11 -2.53 -11.96 16.32
N GLU A 12 -3.46 -12.49 17.12
CA GLU A 12 -3.61 -13.93 17.35
C GLU A 12 -3.95 -14.73 16.07
N ASP A 13 -4.46 -14.05 15.03
CA ASP A 13 -4.69 -14.64 13.71
C ASP A 13 -3.38 -14.99 12.95
N GLY A 14 -2.23 -14.51 13.44
CA GLY A 14 -0.92 -14.74 12.83
C GLY A 14 -0.61 -13.89 11.61
N TRP A 15 -1.49 -12.95 11.23
CA TRP A 15 -1.41 -12.19 9.98
C TRP A 15 -1.59 -10.69 10.17
N THR A 16 -2.59 -10.28 10.95
CA THR A 16 -2.92 -8.86 11.08
C THR A 16 -1.82 -8.15 11.86
N VAL A 17 -1.17 -7.18 11.20
CA VAL A 17 -0.17 -6.32 11.81
C VAL A 17 -0.81 -4.99 12.16
N ILE A 18 -0.77 -4.62 13.45
CA ILE A 18 -1.22 -3.32 13.94
C ILE A 18 -0.05 -2.50 14.48
N THR A 19 -0.17 -1.18 14.46
CA THR A 19 0.76 -0.27 15.17
C THR A 19 0.61 -0.48 16.67
N GLU A 20 1.72 -0.40 17.40
CA GLU A 20 1.72 -0.60 18.86
C GLU A 20 0.91 0.48 19.60
N ASP A 21 0.81 1.69 19.05
CA ASP A 21 -0.01 2.78 19.58
C ASP A 21 -1.41 2.88 18.95
N HIS A 22 -1.77 1.92 18.09
CA HIS A 22 -3.06 1.80 17.41
C HIS A 22 -3.44 3.01 16.53
N LYS A 23 -2.49 3.89 16.22
CA LYS A 23 -2.73 5.04 15.32
C LYS A 23 -2.68 4.59 13.85
N PRO A 24 -3.29 5.37 12.93
CA PRO A 24 -3.32 5.03 11.51
C PRO A 24 -1.93 4.78 10.91
N SER A 25 -1.87 3.81 10.00
CA SER A 25 -0.73 3.55 9.15
C SER A 25 -1.18 3.42 7.69
N ALA A 26 -0.32 3.82 6.77
CA ALA A 26 -0.53 3.66 5.34
C ALA A 26 0.72 3.08 4.68
N HIS A 27 0.54 2.22 3.69
CA HIS A 27 1.62 1.63 2.88
C HIS A 27 1.27 1.75 1.39
N PHE A 28 2.28 1.88 0.55
CA PHE A 28 2.16 1.83 -0.90
C PHE A 28 3.33 1.04 -1.46
N GLU A 29 3.06 0.28 -2.53
CA GLU A 29 4.02 -0.65 -3.11
C GLU A 29 4.01 -0.56 -4.64
N HIS A 30 5.20 -0.71 -5.24
CA HIS A 30 5.36 -0.99 -6.65
C HIS A 30 6.36 -2.10 -6.88
N THR A 31 6.09 -2.96 -7.86
CA THR A 31 7.08 -3.88 -8.41
C THR A 31 7.89 -3.15 -9.48
N VAL A 32 9.21 -3.19 -9.36
CA VAL A 32 10.14 -2.49 -10.26
C VAL A 32 11.03 -3.49 -10.97
N LEU A 33 11.09 -3.40 -12.30
CA LEU A 33 12.06 -4.10 -13.12
C LEU A 33 13.34 -3.27 -13.24
N VAL A 34 14.46 -3.85 -12.80
CA VAL A 34 15.79 -3.27 -13.02
C VAL A 34 16.21 -3.55 -14.46
N THR A 35 16.57 -2.50 -15.21
CA THR A 35 17.06 -2.62 -16.59
C THR A 35 18.51 -2.13 -16.69
N ALA A 36 19.12 -2.25 -17.87
CA ALA A 36 20.43 -1.64 -18.14
C ALA A 36 20.38 -0.10 -18.25
N GLY A 37 19.17 0.46 -18.41
CA GLY A 37 18.91 1.90 -18.43
C GLY A 37 17.98 2.28 -17.28
N GLU A 38 16.87 2.94 -17.59
CA GLU A 38 15.91 3.38 -16.58
C GLU A 38 15.11 2.21 -15.98
N PRO A 39 14.80 2.24 -14.67
CA PRO A 39 13.94 1.24 -14.06
C PRO A 39 12.50 1.36 -14.58
N GLU A 40 11.82 0.23 -14.72
CA GLU A 40 10.40 0.21 -15.12
C GLU A 40 9.51 -0.13 -13.92
N ILE A 41 8.50 0.69 -13.68
CA ILE A 41 7.46 0.41 -12.68
C ILE A 41 6.40 -0.48 -13.33
N LEU A 42 6.46 -1.78 -13.06
CA LEU A 42 5.58 -2.79 -13.67
C LEU A 42 4.12 -2.68 -13.20
N THR A 43 3.90 -2.09 -12.02
CA THR A 43 2.58 -1.95 -11.39
C THR A 43 2.07 -0.51 -11.42
N ASN A 44 2.53 0.29 -12.39
CA ASN A 44 2.10 1.68 -12.52
C ASN A 44 0.60 1.77 -12.83
N ARG A 45 -0.09 2.74 -12.23
CA ARG A 45 -1.51 3.00 -12.44
C ARG A 45 -1.72 4.51 -12.64
N PRO A 46 -2.77 4.95 -13.36
CA PRO A 46 -3.14 6.36 -13.39
C PRO A 46 -3.32 6.92 -11.96
N ARG A 47 -2.92 8.18 -11.74
CA ARG A 47 -3.07 8.86 -10.43
C ARG A 47 -4.53 9.13 -10.05
N ILE A 48 -5.43 9.03 -11.02
CA ILE A 48 -6.86 9.15 -10.82
C ILE A 48 -7.42 7.72 -10.86
N ALA A 49 -8.13 7.34 -9.81
CA ALA A 49 -8.89 6.11 -9.76
C ALA A 49 -10.36 6.48 -9.77
N GLU A 50 -10.92 6.60 -10.97
CA GLU A 50 -12.37 6.73 -11.12
C GLU A 50 -13.05 5.46 -10.59
N PRO A 51 -14.28 5.53 -10.05
CA PRO A 51 -15.01 4.36 -9.54
C PRO A 51 -14.96 3.17 -10.51
N GLU A 52 -15.12 3.42 -11.80
CA GLU A 52 -15.10 2.42 -12.86
C GLU A 52 -13.74 1.71 -12.98
N MET A 53 -12.64 2.43 -12.75
CA MET A 53 -11.28 1.86 -12.75
C MET A 53 -11.03 0.92 -11.56
N LEU A 54 -11.83 1.08 -10.49
CA LEU A 54 -11.80 0.25 -9.28
C LEU A 54 -12.85 -0.88 -9.32
N GLY A 55 -13.63 -1.00 -10.41
CA GLY A 55 -14.77 -1.90 -10.47
C GLY A 55 -15.90 -1.52 -9.50
N LEU A 56 -15.90 -0.27 -9.05
CA LEU A 56 -16.95 0.32 -8.22
C LEU A 56 -17.96 1.01 -9.13
N PRO A 57 -19.26 0.96 -8.78
CA PRO A 57 -20.28 1.62 -9.57
C PRO A 57 -20.23 3.15 -9.38
N ALA A 58 -20.53 3.89 -10.44
CA ALA A 58 -20.37 5.35 -10.52
C ALA A 58 -21.60 6.15 -10.09
N TRP A 59 -22.31 5.69 -9.05
CA TRP A 59 -23.54 6.31 -8.56
C TRP A 59 -23.33 7.14 -7.29
#